data_AF-A0A1A8HMB7-F1
#
_entry.id   AF-A0A1A8HMB7-F1
#
_cell.length_a   1.000
_cell.length_b   1.000
_cell.length_c   1.000
_cell.angle_alpha   90.00
_cell.angle_beta   90.00
_cell.angle_gamma   90.00
#
_symmetry.space_group_name_H-M   'P 1'
#
loop_
_entity.id
_entity.type
_entity.pdbx_description
1 polymer ?
#
loop_
_entity_poly.entity_id
_entity_poly.type
_entity_poly.pdbx_seq_one_letter_code
_entity_poly.pdbx_strand_id
1 'polypeptide(L)'
;FPSVTGIMAGSNRSGDLRDAQRSIPTGTILAILTTSFVYISFVVLFGACIEGVVLRDKFGYSVNNPVIGALAWPSPSVIVIGSFFSCCGAGLQSLTGAPRLLQAIARDGIIPFLHVFGHGKANGEPTWALLLTVGICEIGILIASLEEVAPILSMFFLMCYLFVNLACAVQTLLRTPNWRPRFKFYHWTLSFLGMSLCLSLMFICSWYYALVAMLIASCIYKYIEYRGAVKEWGDGIRGLSLNAARYALVRLEEVPLHTKNWRPQVLVLCKLDADLSVKHPRLLSFTSQLKAGKGLTIVCSVLEGTYMNLKENAKTGEQNLKQAMAAEKTKGFSHVIVSSSLRDGFSILIQSAGLGGMKHNTVLMAWPAAWTQHRESSARRNFIETVRETTAAQQALLVAKNIDSFPDNHERLKEGTIDVWWIVHDGGLLMLLPFLLIQHKVWRKC
;
A
#
# COMPACT_ATOMS: atom_id res chain seq x y z
N PHE A 1 15.36 -23.57 19.37
CA PHE A 1 15.14 -22.55 18.33
C PHE A 1 16.37 -21.66 18.08
N PRO A 2 17.07 -21.11 19.09
CA PRO A 2 18.25 -20.25 18.83
C PRO A 2 19.32 -20.89 17.93
N SER A 3 19.47 -22.22 17.98
CA SER A 3 20.38 -23.02 17.15
C SER A 3 20.12 -22.95 15.63
N VAL A 4 18.90 -22.61 15.20
CA VAL A 4 18.54 -22.47 13.77
C VAL A 4 18.40 -21.01 13.33
N THR A 5 18.76 -20.07 14.20
CA THR A 5 18.78 -18.63 13.87
C THR A 5 20.07 -18.25 13.15
N GLY A 6 20.14 -17.02 12.63
CA GLY A 6 21.35 -16.51 11.96
C GLY A 6 21.38 -16.65 10.44
N ILE A 7 20.26 -17.02 9.80
CA ILE A 7 20.18 -17.12 8.33
C ILE A 7 20.48 -15.79 7.60
N MET A 8 20.32 -14.65 8.29
CA MET A 8 20.64 -13.32 7.75
C MET A 8 22.15 -13.01 7.71
N ALA A 9 23.00 -13.85 8.31
CA ALA A 9 24.44 -13.65 8.26
C ALA A 9 24.99 -13.66 6.82
N GLY A 10 24.36 -14.43 5.92
CA GLY A 10 24.74 -14.50 4.51
C GLY A 10 24.56 -13.18 3.75
N SER A 11 23.63 -12.32 4.16
CA SER A 11 23.38 -11.01 3.54
C SER A 11 24.23 -9.87 4.11
N ASN A 12 24.85 -10.06 5.28
CA ASN A 12 25.59 -9.00 5.97
C ASN A 12 26.85 -8.51 5.22
N ARG A 13 27.34 -9.29 4.25
CA ARG A 13 28.47 -8.92 3.37
C ARG A 13 28.07 -8.79 1.90
N SER A 14 26.82 -8.42 1.64
CA SER A 14 26.30 -8.26 0.27
C SER A 14 27.12 -7.30 -0.59
N GLY A 15 27.73 -6.27 0.00
CA GLY A 15 28.58 -5.29 -0.69
C GLY A 15 29.94 -5.83 -1.18
N ASP A 16 30.42 -6.93 -0.61
CA ASP A 16 31.73 -7.52 -0.94
C ASP A 16 31.62 -8.69 -1.94
N LEU A 17 30.40 -9.08 -2.32
CA LEU A 17 30.16 -10.21 -3.22
C LEU A 17 30.26 -9.79 -4.70
N ARG A 18 31.02 -10.55 -5.49
CA ARG A 18 31.09 -10.37 -6.97
C ARG A 18 29.71 -10.43 -7.64
N ASP A 19 28.85 -11.35 -7.19
CA ASP A 19 27.45 -11.46 -7.62
C ASP A 19 26.56 -11.80 -6.42
N ALA A 20 26.05 -10.75 -5.76
CA ALA A 20 25.17 -10.91 -4.61
C ALA A 20 23.82 -11.56 -4.96
N GLN A 21 23.31 -11.36 -6.18
CA GLN A 21 21.98 -11.86 -6.58
C GLN A 21 21.96 -13.38 -6.69
N ARG A 22 23.06 -13.98 -7.15
CA ARG A 22 23.20 -15.44 -7.24
C ARG A 22 23.75 -16.06 -5.95
N SER A 23 24.76 -15.45 -5.32
CA SER A 23 25.46 -16.07 -4.19
C SER A 23 24.68 -16.10 -2.88
N ILE A 24 23.87 -15.06 -2.60
CA ILE A 24 23.06 -15.01 -1.37
C ILE A 24 22.04 -16.16 -1.31
N PRO A 25 21.17 -16.39 -2.32
CA PRO A 25 20.18 -17.45 -2.24
C PRO A 25 20.81 -18.85 -2.21
N THR A 26 21.82 -19.11 -3.04
CA THR A 26 22.47 -20.44 -3.06
C THR A 26 23.23 -20.72 -1.77
N GLY A 27 24.02 -19.77 -1.29
CA GLY A 27 24.79 -19.90 -0.05
C GLY A 27 23.89 -20.10 1.18
N THR A 28 22.82 -19.31 1.28
CA THR A 28 21.89 -19.39 2.42
C THR A 28 21.14 -20.72 2.46
N ILE A 29 20.61 -21.18 1.32
CA ILE A 29 19.87 -22.45 1.24
C ILE A 29 20.80 -23.64 1.53
N LEU A 30 22.00 -23.66 0.95
CA LEU A 30 22.97 -24.73 1.21
C LEU A 30 23.40 -24.77 2.68
N ALA A 31 23.65 -23.62 3.31
CA ALA A 31 23.99 -23.56 4.73
C ALA A 31 22.85 -24.11 5.63
N ILE A 32 21.59 -23.80 5.31
CA ILE A 32 20.42 -24.34 6.02
C ILE A 32 20.33 -25.86 5.85
N LEU A 33 20.53 -26.38 4.64
CA LEU A 33 20.51 -27.82 4.39
C LEU A 33 21.63 -28.54 5.14
N THR A 34 22.86 -28.01 5.11
CA THR A 34 24.01 -28.59 5.82
C THR A 34 23.78 -28.62 7.33
N THR A 35 23.36 -27.50 7.94
CA THR A 35 23.11 -27.43 9.38
C THR A 35 21.94 -28.31 9.81
N SER A 36 20.87 -28.36 9.00
CA SER A 36 19.72 -29.26 9.26
C SER A 36 20.12 -30.73 9.19
N PHE A 37 20.92 -31.11 8.19
CA PHE A 37 21.46 -32.47 8.08
C PHE A 37 22.30 -32.84 9.30
N VAL A 38 23.19 -31.95 9.73
CA VAL A 38 24.02 -32.15 10.93
C VAL A 38 23.16 -32.32 12.18
N TYR A 39 22.17 -31.45 12.41
CA TYR A 39 21.29 -31.56 13.58
C TYR A 39 20.46 -32.85 13.60
N ILE A 40 19.84 -33.21 12.48
CA ILE A 40 19.01 -34.44 12.39
C ILE A 40 19.89 -35.68 12.57
N SER A 41 21.08 -35.70 11.96
CA SER A 41 22.03 -36.82 12.10
C SER A 41 22.48 -36.99 13.55
N PHE A 42 22.83 -35.90 14.24
CA PHE A 42 23.25 -35.97 15.64
C PHE A 42 22.13 -36.40 16.58
N VAL A 43 20.87 -36.04 16.33
CA VAL A 43 19.72 -36.53 17.12
C VAL A 43 19.64 -38.06 17.05
N VAL A 44 19.80 -38.65 15.86
CA VAL A 44 19.78 -40.11 15.68
C VAL A 44 21.00 -40.76 16.32
N LEU A 45 22.20 -40.21 16.10
CA LEU A 45 23.44 -40.76 16.64
C LEU A 45 23.50 -40.71 18.17
N PHE A 46 23.08 -39.60 18.79
CA PHE A 46 23.03 -39.51 20.26
C PHE A 46 22.04 -40.51 20.86
N GLY A 47 20.88 -40.71 20.23
CA GLY A 47 19.89 -41.70 20.67
C GLY A 47 20.37 -43.15 20.52
N ALA A 48 21.26 -43.43 19.56
CA ALA A 48 21.80 -44.77 19.32
C ALA A 48 23.04 -45.09 20.16
N CYS A 49 23.85 -44.08 20.52
CA CYS A 49 25.17 -44.29 21.13
C CYS A 49 25.25 -43.93 22.63
N ILE A 50 24.33 -43.15 23.16
CA ILE A 50 24.37 -42.67 24.55
C ILE A 50 23.21 -43.28 25.34
N GLU A 51 23.51 -43.81 26.53
CA GLU A 51 22.48 -44.35 27.41
C GLU A 51 21.52 -43.26 27.90
N GLY A 52 20.21 -43.56 27.91
CA GLY A 52 19.16 -42.57 28.15
C GLY A 52 19.24 -41.87 29.51
N VAL A 53 19.81 -42.51 30.53
CA VAL A 53 20.01 -41.89 31.85
C VAL A 53 21.10 -40.82 31.81
N VAL A 54 22.18 -41.06 31.06
CA VAL A 54 23.28 -40.12 30.87
C VAL A 54 22.83 -38.92 30.03
N LEU A 55 22.01 -39.16 28.99
CA LEU A 55 21.50 -38.09 28.12
C LEU A 55 20.59 -37.09 28.86
N ARG A 56 19.92 -37.53 29.94
CA ARG A 56 19.04 -36.70 30.76
C ARG A 56 19.78 -35.86 31.81
N ASP A 57 21.05 -36.15 32.06
CA ASP A 57 21.90 -35.42 32.99
C ASP A 57 22.58 -34.24 32.29
N LYS A 58 21.96 -33.06 32.38
CA LYS A 58 22.42 -31.83 31.72
C LYS A 58 23.86 -31.47 32.04
N PHE A 59 24.28 -31.64 33.30
CA PHE A 59 25.61 -31.25 33.77
C PHE A 59 26.64 -32.38 33.69
N GLY A 60 26.19 -33.60 33.36
CA GLY A 60 27.06 -34.76 33.21
C GLY A 60 27.71 -35.22 34.51
N TYR A 61 27.04 -35.01 35.66
CA TYR A 61 27.48 -35.49 36.97
C TYR A 61 27.72 -37.00 36.97
N SER A 62 26.97 -37.74 36.16
CA SER A 62 27.07 -39.20 36.02
C SER A 62 28.37 -39.66 35.34
N VAL A 63 29.02 -38.80 34.54
CA VAL A 63 30.21 -39.14 33.73
C VAL A 63 31.40 -38.23 34.07
N ASN A 64 31.25 -37.31 35.03
CA ASN A 64 32.21 -36.26 35.41
C ASN A 64 32.78 -35.46 34.23
N ASN A 65 32.07 -35.44 33.10
CA ASN A 65 32.44 -34.79 31.85
C ASN A 65 31.16 -34.34 31.14
N PRO A 66 31.22 -33.32 30.26
CA PRO A 66 30.08 -32.99 29.40
C PRO A 66 29.64 -34.22 28.61
N VAL A 67 28.34 -34.51 28.59
CA VAL A 67 27.77 -35.72 27.97
C VAL A 67 28.23 -35.91 26.53
N ILE A 68 28.27 -34.84 25.74
CA ILE A 68 28.73 -34.87 24.34
C ILE A 68 30.25 -35.07 24.26
N GLY A 69 31.00 -34.53 25.23
CA GLY A 69 32.45 -34.69 25.30
C GLY A 69 32.88 -36.14 25.55
N ALA A 70 32.10 -36.90 26.31
CA ALA A 70 32.38 -38.32 26.57
C ALA A 70 32.36 -39.19 25.29
N LEU A 71 31.61 -38.78 24.27
CA LEU A 71 31.55 -39.47 22.96
C LEU A 71 32.67 -39.02 22.00
N ALA A 72 33.39 -37.94 22.32
CA ALA A 72 34.33 -37.31 21.40
C ALA A 72 35.68 -38.04 21.34
N TRP A 73 36.14 -38.34 20.12
CA TRP A 73 37.50 -38.78 19.83
C TRP A 73 38.29 -37.61 19.23
N PRO A 74 39.57 -37.37 19.59
CA PRO A 74 40.45 -38.20 20.42
C PRO A 74 40.33 -38.00 21.94
N SER A 75 39.79 -36.87 22.42
CA SER A 75 39.57 -36.64 23.85
C SER A 75 38.38 -35.71 24.13
N PRO A 76 37.72 -35.83 25.30
CA PRO A 76 36.61 -34.94 25.68
C PRO A 76 36.97 -33.45 25.70
N SER A 77 38.23 -33.13 26.02
CA SER A 77 38.75 -31.76 26.07
C SER A 77 38.64 -31.02 24.74
N VAL A 78 38.63 -31.74 23.60
CA VAL A 78 38.49 -31.14 22.27
C VAL A 78 37.15 -30.40 22.15
N ILE A 79 36.06 -31.01 22.64
CA ILE A 79 34.73 -30.39 22.62
C ILE A 79 34.66 -29.22 23.60
N VAL A 80 35.25 -29.35 24.79
CA VAL A 80 35.25 -28.27 25.80
C VAL A 80 35.98 -27.03 25.27
N ILE A 81 37.21 -27.20 24.80
CA ILE A 81 38.03 -26.10 24.28
C ILE A 81 37.41 -25.54 22.98
N GLY A 82 36.96 -26.41 22.07
CA GLY A 82 36.36 -26.00 20.81
C GLY A 82 35.06 -25.21 20.99
N SER A 83 34.16 -25.69 21.85
CA SER A 83 32.91 -24.99 22.16
C SER A 83 33.15 -23.65 22.86
N PHE A 84 34.13 -23.56 23.76
CA PHE A 84 34.51 -22.30 24.41
C PHE A 84 34.89 -21.22 23.38
N PHE A 85 35.86 -21.50 22.51
CA PHE A 85 36.29 -20.54 21.48
C PHE A 85 35.18 -20.25 20.46
N SER A 86 34.36 -21.25 20.11
CA SER A 86 33.20 -21.06 19.23
C SER A 86 32.17 -20.10 19.84
N CYS A 87 31.83 -20.27 21.12
CA CYS A 87 30.93 -19.38 21.86
C CYS A 87 31.48 -17.96 21.97
N CYS A 88 32.77 -17.80 22.31
CA CYS A 88 33.43 -16.49 22.33
C CYS A 88 33.38 -15.80 20.96
N GLY A 89 33.65 -16.54 19.88
CA GLY A 89 33.58 -16.03 18.52
C GLY A 89 32.17 -15.57 18.13
N ALA A 90 31.15 -16.37 18.42
CA ALA A 90 29.74 -16.01 18.16
C ALA A 90 29.29 -14.79 18.98
N GLY A 91 29.75 -14.68 20.23
CA GLY A 91 29.53 -13.51 21.09
C GLY A 91 30.14 -12.25 20.49
N LEU A 92 31.41 -12.29 20.10
CA LEU A 92 32.11 -11.16 19.46
C LEU A 92 31.47 -10.75 18.13
N GLN A 93 31.02 -11.71 17.31
CA GLN A 93 30.30 -11.42 16.08
C GLN A 93 29.00 -10.67 16.35
N SER A 94 28.22 -11.11 17.35
CA SER A 94 26.96 -10.47 17.73
C SER A 94 27.18 -9.06 18.30
N LEU A 95 28.21 -8.91 19.14
CA LEU A 95 28.58 -7.65 19.78
C LEU A 95 29.08 -6.60 18.76
N THR A 96 29.71 -7.03 17.67
CA THR A 96 30.15 -6.14 16.59
C THR A 96 29.08 -5.89 15.52
N GLY A 97 28.18 -6.85 15.30
CA GLY A 97 27.12 -6.78 14.31
C GLY A 97 25.94 -5.89 14.73
N ALA A 98 25.40 -6.06 15.94
CA ALA A 98 24.23 -5.34 16.40
C ALA A 98 24.40 -3.80 16.42
N PRO A 99 25.53 -3.23 16.90
CA PRO A 99 25.76 -1.80 16.87
C PRO A 99 25.79 -1.22 15.46
N ARG A 100 26.34 -1.96 14.48
CA ARG A 100 26.41 -1.52 13.07
C ARG A 100 25.03 -1.47 12.45
N LEU A 101 24.17 -2.44 12.75
CA LEU A 101 22.77 -2.43 12.29
C LEU A 101 22.02 -1.22 12.88
N LEU A 102 22.17 -0.96 14.18
CA LEU A 102 21.54 0.18 14.84
C LEU A 102 22.04 1.53 14.27
N GLN A 103 23.34 1.64 14.01
CA GLN A 103 23.94 2.83 13.40
C GLN A 103 23.39 3.08 11.98
N ALA A 104 23.19 2.03 11.17
CA ALA A 104 22.59 2.15 9.85
C ALA A 104 21.16 2.69 9.93
N ILE A 105 20.32 2.13 10.82
CA ILE A 105 18.94 2.59 11.06
C ILE A 105 18.91 4.06 11.50
N ALA A 106 19.85 4.46 12.37
CA ALA A 106 19.95 5.84 12.84
C ALA A 106 20.34 6.82 11.71
N ARG A 107 21.21 6.41 10.79
CA ARG A 107 21.65 7.22 9.64
C ARG A 107 20.57 7.40 8.58
N ASP A 108 19.66 6.44 8.44
CA ASP A 108 18.51 6.57 7.53
C ASP A 108 17.55 7.70 7.94
N GLY A 109 17.65 8.19 9.19
CA GLY A 109 16.88 9.33 9.68
C GLY A 109 15.37 9.05 9.79
N ILE A 110 14.98 7.77 9.79
CA ILE A 110 13.58 7.32 9.86
C ILE A 110 13.01 7.56 11.27
N ILE A 111 13.85 7.35 12.29
CA ILE A 111 13.48 7.44 13.71
C ILE A 111 14.32 8.55 14.38
N PRO A 112 13.77 9.77 14.59
CA PRO A 112 14.54 10.93 15.03
C PRO A 112 15.26 10.75 16.37
N PHE A 113 14.65 10.05 17.33
CA PHE A 113 15.26 9.84 18.65
C PHE A 113 16.45 8.88 18.60
N LEU A 114 16.60 8.08 17.55
CA LEU A 114 17.77 7.20 17.36
C LEU A 114 18.96 7.94 16.74
N HIS A 115 18.83 9.20 16.34
CA HIS A 115 19.89 9.94 15.64
C HIS A 115 21.23 9.97 16.41
N VAL A 116 21.18 9.99 17.75
CA VAL A 116 22.38 9.96 18.61
C VAL A 116 23.24 8.70 18.35
N PHE A 117 22.61 7.57 18.02
CA PHE A 117 23.29 6.31 17.74
C PHE A 117 23.91 6.25 16.33
N GLY A 118 23.65 7.25 15.47
CA GLY A 118 24.24 7.37 14.14
C GLY A 118 25.70 7.86 14.16
N HIS A 119 26.16 8.39 15.29
CA HIS A 119 27.52 8.88 15.46
C HIS A 119 28.54 7.75 15.28
N GLY A 120 29.60 8.02 14.51
CA GLY A 120 30.69 7.08 14.29
C GLY A 120 32.02 7.79 14.39
N LYS A 121 33.05 7.06 14.85
CA LYS A 121 34.45 7.52 14.77
C LYS A 121 34.90 7.60 13.31
N ALA A 122 36.09 8.18 13.07
CA ALA A 122 36.67 8.32 11.72
C ALA A 122 36.82 6.98 10.96
N ASN A 123 36.94 5.86 11.69
CA ASN A 123 37.00 4.50 11.14
C ASN A 123 35.61 3.87 10.87
N GLY A 124 34.52 4.60 11.11
CA GLY A 124 33.14 4.14 10.94
C GLY A 124 32.57 3.38 12.14
N GLU A 125 33.32 3.20 13.24
CA GLU A 125 32.84 2.41 14.39
C GLU A 125 31.78 3.15 15.22
N PRO A 126 30.64 2.50 15.54
CA PRO A 126 29.58 3.09 16.35
C PRO A 126 29.92 3.09 17.84
N THR A 127 30.06 4.26 18.45
CA THR A 127 30.37 4.37 19.90
C THR A 127 29.13 4.23 20.77
N TRP A 128 28.13 5.09 20.57
CA TRP A 128 26.90 5.09 21.38
C TRP A 128 26.05 3.84 21.15
N ALA A 129 26.01 3.34 19.91
CA ALA A 129 25.27 2.12 19.57
C ALA A 129 25.91 0.88 20.22
N LEU A 130 27.25 0.86 20.34
CA LEU A 130 27.97 -0.19 21.07
C LEU A 130 27.68 -0.13 22.56
N LEU A 131 27.70 1.07 23.16
CA LEU A 131 27.38 1.25 24.58
C LEU A 131 25.96 0.76 24.91
N LEU A 132 24.97 1.07 24.07
CA LEU A 132 23.62 0.56 24.23
C LEU A 132 23.57 -0.97 24.14
N THR A 133 24.28 -1.55 23.18
CA THR A 133 24.33 -3.01 22.99
C THR A 133 24.92 -3.69 24.22
N VAL A 134 26.03 -3.19 24.76
CA VAL A 134 26.64 -3.68 26.00
C VAL A 134 25.66 -3.58 27.17
N GLY A 135 24.96 -2.44 27.32
CA GLY A 135 23.95 -2.27 28.38
C GLY A 135 22.79 -3.27 28.28
N ILE A 136 22.30 -3.56 27.08
CA ILE A 136 21.24 -4.56 26.86
C ILE A 136 21.78 -5.98 27.14
N CYS A 137 23.02 -6.27 26.72
CA CYS A 137 23.66 -7.56 27.02
C CYS A 137 23.83 -7.78 28.53
N GLU A 138 24.21 -6.74 29.28
CA GLU A 138 24.37 -6.80 30.73
C GLU A 138 23.07 -7.20 31.43
N ILE A 139 21.92 -6.69 30.99
CA ILE A 139 20.61 -7.11 31.50
C ILE A 139 20.40 -8.61 31.31
N GLY A 140 20.79 -9.16 30.16
CA GLY A 140 20.73 -10.59 29.88
C GLY A 140 21.67 -11.42 30.76
N ILE A 141 22.85 -10.89 31.09
CA ILE A 141 23.82 -11.54 31.98
C ILE A 141 23.29 -11.58 33.42
N LEU A 142 22.65 -10.50 33.89
CA LEU A 142 22.09 -10.40 35.24
C LEU A 142 20.96 -11.40 35.51
N ILE A 143 20.24 -11.87 34.48
CA ILE A 143 19.23 -12.93 34.62
C ILE A 143 19.87 -14.26 35.04
N ALA A 144 21.17 -14.47 34.76
CA ALA A 144 21.99 -15.61 35.19
C ALA A 144 21.47 -17.01 34.82
N SER A 145 20.43 -17.11 33.98
CA SER A 145 19.86 -18.37 33.49
C SER A 145 19.69 -18.37 31.97
N LEU A 146 20.41 -19.27 31.29
CA LEU A 146 20.30 -19.43 29.82
C LEU A 146 18.90 -19.87 29.40
N GLU A 147 18.22 -20.67 30.22
CA GLU A 147 16.90 -21.21 29.92
C GLU A 147 15.81 -20.14 29.91
N GLU A 148 15.98 -19.08 30.71
CA GLU A 148 15.05 -17.95 30.74
C GLU A 148 15.31 -16.96 29.59
N VAL A 149 16.58 -16.80 29.19
CA VAL A 149 16.96 -15.88 28.10
C VAL A 149 16.60 -16.44 26.72
N ALA A 150 16.69 -17.76 26.52
CA ALA A 150 16.49 -18.39 25.20
C ALA A 150 15.08 -18.17 24.59
N PRO A 151 13.96 -18.26 25.35
CA PRO A 151 12.63 -17.93 24.85
C PRO A 151 12.49 -16.47 24.42
N ILE A 152 13.07 -15.53 25.18
CA ILE A 152 13.03 -14.09 24.88
C ILE A 152 13.69 -13.82 23.53
N LEU A 153 14.89 -14.36 23.32
CA LEU A 153 15.61 -14.22 22.05
C LEU A 153 14.84 -14.87 20.89
N SER A 154 14.23 -16.03 21.13
CA SER A 154 13.43 -16.75 20.14
C SER A 154 12.25 -15.91 19.65
N MET A 155 11.60 -15.15 20.53
CA MET A 155 10.50 -14.24 20.17
C MET A 155 10.95 -13.15 19.19
N PHE A 156 12.08 -12.49 19.45
CA PHE A 156 12.59 -11.44 18.57
C PHE A 156 12.96 -11.96 17.18
N PHE A 157 13.59 -13.13 17.09
CA PHE A 157 13.93 -13.74 15.80
C PHE A 157 12.69 -14.23 15.04
N LEU A 158 11.75 -14.90 15.72
CA LEU A 158 10.49 -15.32 15.10
C LEU A 158 9.69 -14.13 14.58
N MET A 159 9.66 -13.02 15.32
CA MET A 159 9.00 -11.79 14.89
C MET A 159 9.68 -11.17 13.66
N CYS A 160 11.02 -11.17 13.60
CA CYS A 160 11.74 -10.72 12.42
C CYS A 160 11.39 -11.57 11.19
N TYR A 161 11.41 -12.90 11.32
CA TYR A 161 11.07 -13.81 10.22
C TYR A 161 9.60 -13.74 9.83
N LEU A 162 8.70 -13.47 10.78
CA LEU A 162 7.28 -13.22 10.54
C LEU A 162 7.10 -12.02 9.60
N PHE A 163 7.72 -10.87 9.93
CA PHE A 163 7.56 -9.66 9.12
C PHE A 163 8.21 -9.75 7.75
N VAL A 164 9.37 -10.40 7.63
CA VAL A 164 9.99 -10.64 6.32
C VAL A 164 9.08 -11.48 5.43
N ASN A 165 8.51 -12.57 5.96
CA ASN A 165 7.59 -13.42 5.20
C ASN A 165 6.29 -12.70 4.84
N LEU A 166 5.70 -11.96 5.79
CA LEU A 166 4.50 -11.14 5.57
C LEU A 166 4.73 -10.10 4.47
N ALA A 167 5.83 -9.35 4.54
CA ALA A 167 6.15 -8.30 3.57
C ALA A 167 6.28 -8.87 2.15
N CYS A 168 7.03 -9.96 1.98
CA CYS A 168 7.18 -10.64 0.70
C CYS A 168 5.83 -11.11 0.12
N ALA A 169 4.97 -11.72 0.95
CA ALA A 169 3.66 -12.20 0.52
C ALA A 169 2.74 -11.03 0.10
N VAL A 170 2.65 -9.99 0.93
CA VAL A 170 1.78 -8.83 0.71
C VAL A 170 2.23 -8.03 -0.52
N GLN A 171 3.53 -7.80 -0.72
CA GLN A 171 4.03 -7.06 -1.88
C GLN A 171 3.74 -7.77 -3.21
N THR A 172 3.82 -9.12 -3.22
CA THR A 172 3.42 -9.92 -4.39
C THR A 172 1.91 -9.85 -4.63
N LEU A 173 1.09 -9.99 -3.59
CA LEU A 173 -0.37 -9.98 -3.71
C LEU A 173 -0.91 -8.61 -4.14
N LEU A 174 -0.33 -7.54 -3.61
CA LEU A 174 -0.70 -6.16 -3.92
C LEU A 174 -0.10 -5.66 -5.23
N ARG A 175 0.76 -6.45 -5.90
CA ARG A 175 1.50 -6.06 -7.11
C ARG A 175 2.19 -4.71 -6.93
N THR A 176 3.01 -4.61 -5.89
CA THR A 176 3.76 -3.39 -5.62
C THR A 176 4.65 -3.03 -6.82
N PRO A 177 4.66 -1.77 -7.31
CA PRO A 177 5.28 -1.42 -8.61
C PRO A 177 6.74 -1.87 -8.77
N ASN A 178 7.53 -1.73 -7.71
CA ASN A 178 8.96 -2.05 -7.71
C ASN A 178 9.27 -3.50 -7.30
N TRP A 179 8.26 -4.33 -7.02
CA TRP A 179 8.44 -5.69 -6.54
C TRP A 179 8.33 -6.71 -7.68
N ARG A 180 9.48 -7.21 -8.15
CA ARG A 180 9.59 -8.21 -9.23
C ARG A 180 10.61 -9.29 -8.87
N PRO A 181 10.27 -10.23 -7.98
CA PRO A 181 11.19 -11.28 -7.56
C PRO A 181 11.55 -12.17 -8.76
N ARG A 182 12.86 -12.25 -9.08
CA ARG A 182 13.39 -13.04 -10.21
C ARG A 182 13.79 -14.47 -9.83
N PHE A 183 13.69 -14.83 -8.56
CA PHE A 183 14.11 -16.14 -8.08
C PHE A 183 13.09 -17.22 -8.49
N LYS A 184 13.56 -18.28 -9.17
CA LYS A 184 12.72 -19.30 -9.81
C LYS A 184 11.79 -20.05 -8.86
N PHE A 185 12.24 -20.34 -7.63
CA PHE A 185 11.48 -21.13 -6.65
C PHE A 185 10.68 -20.28 -5.65
N TYR A 186 10.59 -18.97 -5.91
CA TYR A 186 9.77 -18.09 -5.08
C TYR A 186 8.29 -18.21 -5.45
N HIS A 187 7.42 -18.37 -4.45
CA HIS A 187 5.98 -18.24 -4.60
C HIS A 187 5.39 -17.62 -3.32
N TRP A 188 4.34 -16.80 -3.45
CA TRP A 188 3.74 -16.10 -2.32
C TRP A 188 3.17 -17.04 -1.25
N THR A 189 2.72 -18.24 -1.64
CA THR A 189 2.22 -19.26 -0.70
C THR A 189 3.31 -19.79 0.21
N LEU A 190 4.56 -19.89 -0.25
CA LEU A 190 5.69 -20.32 0.58
C LEU A 190 5.99 -19.29 1.67
N SER A 191 5.96 -18.00 1.32
CA SER A 191 6.09 -16.92 2.30
C SER A 191 4.90 -16.90 3.28
N PHE A 192 3.67 -17.11 2.80
CA PHE A 192 2.50 -17.19 3.68
C PHE A 192 2.57 -18.37 4.65
N LEU A 193 3.03 -19.53 4.19
CA LEU A 193 3.26 -20.70 5.03
C LEU A 193 4.33 -20.41 6.10
N GLY A 194 5.46 -19.82 5.70
CA GLY A 194 6.51 -19.41 6.63
C GLY A 194 6.04 -18.42 7.69
N MET A 195 5.23 -17.43 7.28
CA MET A 195 4.57 -16.48 8.19
C MET A 195 3.68 -17.20 9.21
N SER A 196 2.81 -18.11 8.75
CA SER A 196 1.90 -18.87 9.61
C SER A 196 2.65 -19.75 10.62
N LEU A 197 3.73 -20.41 10.19
CA LEU A 197 4.57 -21.21 11.07
C LEU A 197 5.29 -20.36 12.12
N CYS A 198 5.83 -19.19 11.74
CA CYS A 198 6.47 -18.27 12.69
C CYS A 198 5.46 -17.80 13.75
N LEU A 199 4.27 -17.40 13.32
CA LEU A 199 3.21 -16.95 14.22
C LEU A 199 2.80 -18.06 15.19
N SER A 200 2.58 -19.27 14.67
CA SER A 200 2.19 -20.44 15.48
C SER A 200 3.24 -20.76 16.55
N LEU A 201 4.53 -20.76 16.18
CA LEU A 201 5.62 -21.02 17.13
C LEU A 201 5.75 -19.94 18.21
N MET A 202 5.47 -18.67 17.89
CA MET A 202 5.43 -17.60 18.89
C MET A 202 4.33 -17.84 19.93
N PHE A 203 3.11 -18.16 19.49
CA PHE A 203 1.99 -18.42 20.40
C PHE A 203 2.19 -19.67 21.26
N ILE A 204 2.80 -20.72 20.70
CA ILE A 204 3.13 -21.95 21.42
C ILE A 204 4.18 -21.70 22.51
N CYS A 205 5.18 -20.87 22.23
CA CYS A 205 6.26 -20.61 23.19
C CYS A 205 5.83 -19.68 24.33
N SER A 206 5.17 -18.56 24.03
CA SER A 206 4.52 -17.72 25.04
C SER A 206 3.55 -16.75 24.37
N TRP A 207 2.25 -17.00 24.53
CA TRP A 207 1.20 -16.20 23.92
C TRP A 207 1.17 -14.74 24.42
N TYR A 208 1.46 -14.51 25.71
CA TYR A 208 1.43 -13.16 26.29
C TYR A 208 2.62 -12.31 25.84
N TYR A 209 3.84 -12.87 25.80
CA TYR A 209 4.99 -12.16 25.22
C TYR A 209 4.79 -11.90 23.72
N ALA A 210 4.20 -12.84 22.99
CA ALA A 210 3.89 -12.68 21.58
C ALA A 210 2.93 -11.50 21.32
N LEU A 211 1.85 -11.37 22.11
CA LEU A 211 0.91 -10.26 21.99
C LEU A 211 1.58 -8.89 22.26
N VAL A 212 2.37 -8.80 23.34
CA VAL A 212 3.10 -7.57 23.67
C VAL A 212 4.10 -7.19 22.58
N ALA A 213 4.88 -8.16 22.08
CA ALA A 213 5.85 -7.93 21.02
C ALA A 213 5.19 -7.46 19.71
N MET A 214 4.08 -8.10 19.30
CA MET A 214 3.33 -7.70 18.11
C MET A 214 2.72 -6.29 18.25
N LEU A 215 2.22 -5.94 19.43
CA LEU A 215 1.70 -4.60 19.70
C LEU A 215 2.81 -3.54 19.56
N ILE A 216 3.96 -3.75 20.21
CA ILE A 216 5.11 -2.84 20.14
C ILE A 216 5.57 -2.69 18.68
N ALA A 217 5.71 -3.80 17.95
CA ALA A 217 6.12 -3.75 16.55
C ALA A 217 5.11 -3.01 15.66
N SER A 218 3.80 -3.20 15.89
CA SER A 218 2.74 -2.49 15.17
C SER A 218 2.77 -0.99 15.44
N CYS A 219 3.01 -0.59 16.70
CA CYS A 219 3.19 0.81 17.08
C CYS A 219 4.41 1.44 16.39
N ILE A 220 5.55 0.73 16.37
CA ILE A 220 6.77 1.18 15.68
C ILE A 220 6.51 1.34 14.18
N TYR A 221 5.86 0.36 13.54
CA TYR A 221 5.50 0.42 12.13
C TYR A 221 4.63 1.65 11.81
N LYS A 222 3.57 1.88 12.59
CA LYS A 222 2.69 3.04 12.41
C LYS A 222 3.38 4.37 12.66
N TYR A 223 4.28 4.42 13.64
CA TYR A 223 5.10 5.61 13.90
C TYR A 223 6.01 5.95 12.72
N ILE A 224 6.69 4.95 12.14
CA ILE A 224 7.54 5.12 10.96
C ILE A 224 6.71 5.60 9.76
N GLU A 225 5.55 4.99 9.52
CA GLU A 225 4.63 5.37 8.44
C GLU A 225 4.19 6.85 8.56
N TYR A 226 3.80 7.25 9.77
CA TYR A 226 3.40 8.63 10.06
C TYR A 226 4.54 9.63 9.84
N ARG A 227 5.74 9.34 10.36
CA ARG A 227 6.92 10.23 10.19
C ARG A 227 7.36 10.32 8.73
N GLY A 228 7.31 9.20 8.00
CA GLY A 228 7.55 9.18 6.55
C GLY A 228 6.60 10.12 5.81
N ALA A 229 5.30 10.05 6.13
CA ALA A 229 4.28 10.93 5.57
C ALA A 229 4.53 12.42 5.91
N VAL A 230 4.89 12.74 7.17
CA VAL A 230 5.24 14.13 7.57
C VAL A 230 6.44 14.65 6.76
N LYS A 231 7.47 13.83 6.56
CA LYS A 231 8.69 14.25 5.83
C LYS A 231 8.43 14.48 4.34
N GLU A 232 7.61 13.63 3.72
CA GLU A 232 7.31 13.70 2.28
C GLU A 232 6.29 14.79 1.94
N TRP A 233 5.28 15.00 2.79
CA TRP A 233 4.12 15.86 2.49
C TRP A 233 3.94 17.06 3.44
N GLY A 234 4.81 17.22 4.44
CA GLY A 234 4.74 18.29 5.45
C GLY A 234 3.70 18.07 6.56
N ASP A 235 2.64 17.29 6.29
CA ASP A 235 1.58 16.91 7.25
C ASP A 235 1.45 15.39 7.30
N GLY A 236 1.46 14.80 8.50
CA GLY A 236 1.44 13.36 8.69
C GLY A 236 0.11 12.71 8.31
N ILE A 237 -1.03 13.24 8.77
CA ILE A 237 -2.33 12.60 8.51
C ILE A 237 -2.73 12.79 7.05
N ARG A 238 -2.58 14.02 6.54
CA ARG A 238 -2.83 14.29 5.11
C ARG A 238 -1.84 13.55 4.22
N GLY A 239 -0.56 13.49 4.60
CA GLY A 239 0.48 12.78 3.87
C GLY A 239 0.20 11.28 3.74
N LEU A 240 -0.34 10.63 4.78
CA LEU A 240 -0.75 9.23 4.70
C LEU A 240 -1.85 9.03 3.63
N SER A 241 -2.85 9.91 3.60
CA SER A 241 -3.91 9.85 2.60
C SER A 241 -3.40 10.11 1.18
N LEU A 242 -2.45 11.04 1.01
CA LEU A 242 -1.83 11.34 -0.28
C LEU A 242 -0.97 10.18 -0.78
N ASN A 243 -0.19 9.55 0.10
CA ASN A 243 0.58 8.36 -0.25
C ASN A 243 -0.31 7.18 -0.65
N ALA A 244 -1.40 6.95 0.08
CA ALA A 244 -2.38 5.93 -0.29
C ALA A 244 -3.01 6.23 -1.66
N ALA A 245 -3.37 7.49 -1.93
CA ALA A 245 -3.94 7.92 -3.21
C ALA A 245 -2.95 7.75 -4.37
N ARG A 246 -1.71 8.22 -4.22
CA ARG A 246 -0.63 8.07 -5.21
C ARG A 246 -0.39 6.60 -5.55
N TYR A 247 -0.26 5.75 -4.53
CA TYR A 247 -0.02 4.32 -4.71
C TYR A 247 -1.18 3.66 -5.48
N ALA A 248 -2.42 4.00 -5.14
CA ALA A 248 -3.60 3.50 -5.85
C ALA A 248 -3.65 3.96 -7.32
N LEU A 249 -3.30 5.22 -7.60
CA LEU A 249 -3.32 5.79 -8.95
C LEU A 249 -2.28 5.16 -9.87
N VAL A 250 -1.03 5.00 -9.41
CA VAL A 250 0.03 4.33 -10.19
C VAL A 250 -0.36 2.89 -10.51
N ARG A 251 -0.95 2.19 -9.54
CA ARG A 251 -1.41 0.81 -9.74
C ARG A 251 -2.56 0.71 -10.76
N LEU A 252 -3.43 1.72 -10.84
CA LEU A 252 -4.52 1.75 -11.81
C LEU A 252 -4.02 1.92 -13.25
N GLU A 253 -2.85 2.51 -13.46
CA GLU A 253 -2.28 2.74 -14.79
C GLU A 253 -1.78 1.44 -15.45
N GLU A 254 -1.30 0.49 -14.65
CA GLU A 254 -0.78 -0.79 -15.15
C GLU A 254 -1.87 -1.78 -15.59
N VAL A 255 -3.13 -1.59 -15.19
CA VAL A 255 -4.22 -2.56 -15.42
C VAL A 255 -5.14 -2.07 -16.54
N PRO A 256 -5.17 -2.73 -17.71
CA PRO A 256 -6.08 -2.35 -18.78
C PRO A 256 -7.54 -2.58 -18.35
N LEU A 257 -8.41 -1.61 -18.64
CA LEU A 257 -9.84 -1.74 -18.39
C LEU A 257 -10.44 -2.77 -19.37
N HIS A 258 -11.01 -3.85 -18.83
CA HIS A 258 -11.79 -4.80 -19.64
C HIS A 258 -13.15 -4.20 -20.02
N THR A 259 -13.53 -4.34 -21.29
CA THR A 259 -14.79 -3.81 -21.88
C THR A 259 -16.05 -4.29 -21.16
N LYS A 260 -16.05 -5.50 -20.60
CA LYS A 260 -17.21 -6.07 -19.85
C LYS A 260 -17.49 -5.38 -18.52
N ASN A 261 -16.51 -4.68 -17.94
CA ASN A 261 -16.63 -3.99 -16.66
C ASN A 261 -16.82 -2.48 -16.82
N TRP A 262 -17.16 -2.02 -18.03
CA TRP A 262 -17.35 -0.60 -18.30
C TRP A 262 -18.44 -0.02 -17.39
N ARG A 263 -18.12 1.09 -16.73
CA ARG A 263 -19.08 1.90 -15.97
C ARG A 263 -18.87 3.37 -16.33
N PRO A 264 -19.94 4.18 -16.36
CA PRO A 264 -19.82 5.59 -16.72
C PRO A 264 -19.06 6.33 -15.62
N GLN A 265 -17.90 6.91 -15.95
CA GLN A 265 -17.15 7.88 -15.17
C GLN A 265 -17.41 9.25 -15.79
N VAL A 266 -18.14 10.10 -15.07
CA VAL A 266 -18.87 11.20 -15.70
C VAL A 266 -18.12 12.52 -15.53
N LEU A 267 -17.82 13.18 -16.65
CA LEU A 267 -17.46 14.59 -16.73
C LEU A 267 -18.74 15.39 -16.96
N VAL A 268 -19.18 16.14 -15.96
CA VAL A 268 -20.38 16.99 -16.05
C VAL A 268 -19.96 18.40 -16.47
N LEU A 269 -20.45 18.86 -17.61
CA LEU A 269 -20.22 20.20 -18.12
C LEU A 269 -21.36 21.13 -17.66
N CYS A 270 -21.11 21.86 -16.59
CA CYS A 270 -22.04 22.85 -16.04
C CYS A 270 -21.74 24.24 -16.60
N LYS A 271 -22.79 24.99 -16.96
CA LYS A 271 -22.67 26.41 -17.29
C LYS A 271 -22.94 27.25 -16.04
N LEU A 272 -22.08 28.23 -15.81
CA LEU A 272 -22.31 29.28 -14.81
C LEU A 272 -23.02 30.46 -15.47
N ASP A 273 -23.91 31.11 -14.72
CA ASP A 273 -24.53 32.37 -15.12
C ASP A 273 -23.65 33.58 -14.79
N ALA A 274 -24.18 34.79 -15.02
CA ALA A 274 -23.46 36.04 -14.75
C ALA A 274 -23.14 36.24 -13.25
N ASP A 275 -23.94 35.63 -12.36
CA ASP A 275 -23.77 35.68 -10.90
C ASP A 275 -22.87 34.55 -10.39
N LEU A 276 -22.20 33.81 -11.29
CA LEU A 276 -21.36 32.65 -10.98
C LEU A 276 -22.13 31.53 -10.27
N SER A 277 -23.42 31.42 -10.54
CA SER A 277 -24.34 30.41 -10.07
C SER A 277 -24.57 29.34 -11.15
N VAL A 278 -24.93 28.12 -10.75
CA VAL A 278 -25.10 27.01 -11.70
C VAL A 278 -26.44 27.15 -12.42
N LYS A 279 -26.41 27.38 -13.73
CA LYS A 279 -27.62 27.62 -14.53
C LYS A 279 -28.63 26.44 -14.50
N HIS A 280 -28.12 25.22 -14.55
CA HIS A 280 -28.94 24.00 -14.58
C HIS A 280 -28.54 23.04 -13.44
N PRO A 281 -28.97 23.28 -12.19
CA PRO A 281 -28.58 22.47 -11.03
C PRO A 281 -29.11 21.02 -11.13
N ARG A 282 -30.22 20.81 -11.84
CA ARG A 282 -30.81 19.48 -12.09
C ARG A 282 -29.87 18.51 -12.81
N LEU A 283 -28.86 19.01 -13.54
CA LEU A 283 -27.81 18.18 -14.13
C LEU A 283 -26.99 17.47 -13.05
N LEU A 284 -26.75 18.13 -11.92
CA LEU A 284 -26.09 17.55 -10.75
C LEU A 284 -27.01 16.54 -10.06
N SER A 285 -28.30 16.86 -9.90
CA SER A 285 -29.30 15.91 -9.37
C SER A 285 -29.30 14.63 -10.20
N PHE A 286 -29.44 14.73 -11.52
CA PHE A 286 -29.42 13.58 -12.42
C PHE A 286 -28.11 12.78 -12.34
N THR A 287 -26.96 13.45 -12.23
CA THR A 287 -25.66 12.79 -12.05
C THR A 287 -25.62 11.99 -10.74
N SER A 288 -26.12 12.57 -9.64
CA SER A 288 -26.18 11.91 -8.34
C SER A 288 -27.08 10.67 -8.38
N GLN A 289 -28.19 10.74 -9.12
CA GLN A 289 -29.15 9.65 -9.32
C GLN A 289 -28.54 8.52 -10.15
N LEU A 290 -27.86 8.85 -11.25
CA LEU A 290 -27.21 7.87 -12.14
C LEU A 290 -26.06 7.12 -11.45
N LYS A 291 -25.28 7.82 -10.63
CA LYS A 291 -24.08 7.27 -9.99
C LYS A 291 -24.32 6.68 -8.61
N ALA A 292 -25.42 7.07 -7.94
CA ALA A 292 -25.73 6.70 -6.56
C ALA A 292 -24.54 6.88 -5.59
N GLY A 293 -23.71 7.90 -5.83
CA GLY A 293 -22.51 8.21 -5.05
C GLY A 293 -21.32 7.25 -5.24
N LYS A 294 -21.32 6.41 -6.28
CA LYS A 294 -20.25 5.46 -6.60
C LYS A 294 -19.51 5.82 -7.89
N GLY A 295 -18.19 5.60 -7.89
CA GLY A 295 -17.30 5.88 -9.01
C GLY A 295 -16.89 7.35 -9.10
N LEU A 296 -16.19 7.69 -10.18
CA LEU A 296 -15.66 9.03 -10.44
C LEU A 296 -16.72 9.92 -11.10
N THR A 297 -16.86 11.12 -10.54
CA THR A 297 -17.60 12.25 -11.11
C THR A 297 -16.71 13.48 -11.03
N ILE A 298 -16.52 14.14 -12.17
CA ILE A 298 -15.80 15.41 -12.28
C ILE A 298 -16.80 16.43 -12.79
N VAL A 299 -17.05 17.50 -12.05
CA VAL A 299 -17.96 18.58 -12.44
C VAL A 299 -17.11 19.76 -12.85
N CYS A 300 -17.24 20.19 -14.09
CA CYS A 300 -16.44 21.25 -14.65
C CYS A 300 -17.28 22.41 -15.16
N SER A 301 -16.72 23.61 -15.07
CA SER A 301 -17.25 24.79 -15.75
C SER A 301 -16.14 25.59 -16.42
N VAL A 302 -16.52 26.36 -17.44
CA VAL A 302 -15.62 27.22 -18.20
C VAL A 302 -16.13 28.65 -18.08
N LEU A 303 -15.26 29.55 -17.61
CA LEU A 303 -15.47 30.99 -17.64
C LEU A 303 -14.76 31.58 -18.86
N GLU A 304 -15.48 32.36 -19.65
CA GLU A 304 -14.92 33.02 -20.83
C GLU A 304 -14.16 34.29 -20.44
N GLY A 305 -12.89 34.38 -20.82
CA GLY A 305 -12.05 35.55 -20.58
C GLY A 305 -10.57 35.20 -20.31
N THR A 306 -9.86 36.12 -19.67
CA THR A 306 -8.43 35.98 -19.35
C THR A 306 -8.24 35.62 -17.87
N TYR A 307 -7.47 34.56 -17.59
CA TYR A 307 -7.27 34.04 -16.22
C TYR A 307 -6.73 35.09 -15.24
N MET A 308 -5.83 35.98 -15.68
CA MET A 308 -5.23 37.01 -14.82
C MET A 308 -6.29 37.93 -14.18
N ASN A 309 -7.38 38.22 -14.90
CA ASN A 309 -8.44 39.11 -14.43
C ASN A 309 -9.55 38.33 -13.69
N LEU A 310 -9.78 37.07 -14.05
CA LEU A 310 -10.88 36.26 -13.54
C LEU A 310 -10.46 35.24 -12.49
N LYS A 311 -9.23 35.33 -11.93
CA LYS A 311 -8.72 34.38 -10.93
C LYS A 311 -9.63 34.28 -9.70
N GLU A 312 -10.15 35.40 -9.21
CA GLU A 312 -11.06 35.42 -8.06
C GLU A 312 -12.45 34.88 -8.42
N ASN A 313 -12.97 35.22 -9.61
CA ASN A 313 -14.23 34.70 -10.12
C ASN A 313 -14.16 33.17 -10.33
N ALA A 314 -13.03 32.65 -10.80
CA ALA A 314 -12.82 31.21 -10.95
C ALA A 314 -12.84 30.48 -9.59
N LYS A 315 -12.17 31.05 -8.57
CA LYS A 315 -12.21 30.50 -7.20
C LYS A 315 -13.61 30.55 -6.61
N THR A 316 -14.32 31.66 -6.77
CA THR A 316 -15.69 31.85 -6.26
C THR A 316 -16.67 30.91 -6.98
N GLY A 317 -16.58 30.82 -8.30
CA GLY A 317 -17.35 29.87 -9.11
C GLY A 317 -17.09 28.42 -8.71
N GLU A 318 -15.85 28.05 -8.39
CA GLU A 318 -15.53 26.70 -7.90
C GLU A 318 -16.15 26.44 -6.52
N GLN A 319 -16.16 27.42 -5.61
CA GLN A 319 -16.83 27.30 -4.31
C GLN A 319 -18.35 27.16 -4.47
N ASN A 320 -18.98 27.98 -5.31
CA ASN A 320 -20.40 27.89 -5.61
C ASN A 320 -20.77 26.53 -6.24
N LEU A 321 -19.91 26.03 -7.14
CA LEU A 321 -20.08 24.71 -7.74
C LEU A 321 -19.98 23.59 -6.69
N LYS A 322 -19.03 23.68 -5.74
CA LYS A 322 -18.93 22.74 -4.60
C LYS A 322 -20.16 22.78 -3.71
N GLN A 323 -20.69 23.97 -3.42
CA GLN A 323 -21.92 24.13 -2.63
C GLN A 323 -23.12 23.51 -3.35
N ALA A 324 -23.28 23.75 -4.65
CA ALA A 324 -24.32 23.13 -5.47
C ALA A 324 -24.19 21.60 -5.52
N MET A 325 -22.96 21.07 -5.65
CA MET A 325 -22.70 19.63 -5.58
C MET A 325 -23.08 19.04 -4.23
N ALA A 326 -22.79 19.74 -3.13
CA ALA A 326 -23.15 19.31 -1.78
C ALA A 326 -24.67 19.31 -1.57
N ALA A 327 -25.37 20.34 -2.03
CA ALA A 327 -26.83 20.43 -1.98
C ALA A 327 -27.50 19.28 -2.73
N GLU A 328 -26.99 18.95 -3.92
CA GLU A 328 -27.50 17.87 -4.78
C GLU A 328 -26.92 16.49 -4.45
N LYS A 329 -26.14 16.36 -3.36
CA LYS A 329 -25.51 15.10 -2.89
C LYS A 329 -24.62 14.43 -3.95
N THR A 330 -24.03 15.22 -4.84
CA THR A 330 -23.08 14.77 -5.86
C THR A 330 -21.69 14.66 -5.26
N LYS A 331 -21.23 13.42 -5.02
CA LYS A 331 -19.85 13.16 -4.59
C LYS A 331 -18.93 13.18 -5.80
N GLY A 332 -17.93 14.06 -5.81
CA GLY A 332 -16.98 14.17 -6.91
C GLY A 332 -15.99 15.31 -6.72
N PHE A 333 -15.27 15.62 -7.80
CA PHE A 333 -14.34 16.74 -7.87
C PHE A 333 -14.96 17.87 -8.67
N SER A 334 -14.70 19.11 -8.29
CA SER A 334 -15.12 20.30 -9.01
C SER A 334 -13.92 21.01 -9.62
N HIS A 335 -14.03 21.51 -10.84
CA HIS A 335 -12.96 22.31 -11.45
C HIS A 335 -13.54 23.43 -12.31
N VAL A 336 -13.04 24.65 -12.16
CA VAL A 336 -13.44 25.79 -13.00
C VAL A 336 -12.20 26.30 -13.72
N ILE A 337 -12.26 26.32 -15.05
CA ILE A 337 -11.18 26.84 -15.89
C ILE A 337 -11.59 28.17 -16.51
N VAL A 338 -10.60 29.02 -16.79
CA VAL A 338 -10.80 30.27 -17.53
C VAL A 338 -10.15 30.10 -18.89
N SER A 339 -10.90 30.35 -19.95
CA SER A 339 -10.44 30.23 -21.34
C SER A 339 -10.92 31.42 -22.16
N SER A 340 -10.15 31.83 -23.17
CA SER A 340 -10.56 32.88 -24.11
C SER A 340 -11.82 32.52 -24.90
N SER A 341 -12.09 31.23 -25.06
CA SER A 341 -13.24 30.69 -25.77
C SER A 341 -13.83 29.51 -24.99
N LEU A 342 -15.16 29.46 -24.90
CA LEU A 342 -15.89 28.34 -24.31
C LEU A 342 -15.61 27.01 -25.03
N ARG A 343 -15.44 27.04 -26.36
CA ARG A 343 -15.10 25.85 -27.15
C ARG A 343 -13.78 25.25 -26.70
N ASP A 344 -12.74 26.06 -26.68
CA ASP A 344 -11.39 25.59 -26.36
C ASP A 344 -11.31 25.11 -24.90
N GLY A 345 -12.07 25.78 -24.00
CA GLY A 345 -12.21 25.32 -22.62
C GLY A 345 -12.84 23.93 -22.52
N PHE A 346 -13.97 23.69 -23.20
CA PHE A 346 -14.57 22.35 -23.20
C PHE A 346 -13.65 21.30 -23.83
N SER A 347 -12.95 21.64 -24.91
CA SER A 347 -11.96 20.77 -25.57
C SER A 347 -10.87 20.33 -24.61
N ILE A 348 -10.29 21.28 -23.84
CA ILE A 348 -9.25 21.00 -22.85
C ILE A 348 -9.79 20.09 -21.75
N LEU A 349 -11.01 20.33 -21.25
CA LEU A 349 -11.61 19.52 -20.18
C LEU A 349 -11.88 18.08 -20.63
N ILE A 350 -12.36 17.88 -21.86
CA ILE A 350 -12.61 16.56 -22.44
C ILE A 350 -11.32 15.75 -22.54
N GLN A 351 -10.20 16.39 -22.88
CA GLN A 351 -8.92 15.71 -23.11
C GLN A 351 -8.10 15.51 -21.83
N SER A 352 -8.15 16.45 -20.89
CA SER A 352 -7.20 16.53 -19.77
C SER A 352 -7.79 16.31 -18.38
N ALA A 353 -9.11 16.23 -18.22
CA ALA A 353 -9.69 16.07 -16.89
C ALA A 353 -9.48 14.65 -16.32
N GLY A 354 -8.77 14.57 -15.20
CA GLY A 354 -8.44 13.33 -14.50
C GLY A 354 -6.96 13.26 -14.13
N LEU A 355 -6.55 12.14 -13.52
CA LEU A 355 -5.15 11.89 -13.20
C LEU A 355 -4.80 10.41 -13.44
N GLY A 356 -3.91 10.15 -14.41
CA GLY A 356 -3.49 8.79 -14.77
C GLY A 356 -4.67 7.89 -15.15
N GLY A 357 -4.75 6.71 -14.53
CA GLY A 357 -5.87 5.77 -14.73
C GLY A 357 -7.23 6.25 -14.22
N MET A 358 -7.28 7.31 -13.39
CA MET A 358 -8.52 7.88 -12.84
C MET A 358 -9.01 9.05 -13.71
N LYS A 359 -9.57 8.70 -14.87
CA LYS A 359 -10.12 9.64 -15.86
C LYS A 359 -11.60 9.40 -16.14
N HIS A 360 -12.25 10.41 -16.68
CA HIS A 360 -13.63 10.25 -17.16
C HIS A 360 -13.66 9.45 -18.47
N ASN A 361 -14.84 8.89 -18.79
CA ASN A 361 -15.10 8.19 -20.04
C ASN A 361 -16.46 8.56 -20.65
N THR A 362 -17.23 9.42 -19.97
CA THR A 362 -18.57 9.84 -20.35
C THR A 362 -18.68 11.34 -20.10
N VAL A 363 -19.03 12.11 -21.12
CA VAL A 363 -19.33 13.54 -21.00
C VAL A 363 -20.83 13.72 -20.86
N LEU A 364 -21.26 14.47 -19.85
CA LEU A 364 -22.67 14.81 -19.60
C LEU A 364 -22.85 16.32 -19.75
N MET A 365 -23.79 16.72 -20.61
CA MET A 365 -24.11 18.14 -20.82
C MET A 365 -25.62 18.37 -21.00
N ALA A 366 -26.06 19.59 -20.74
CA ALA A 366 -27.44 20.00 -21.00
C ALA A 366 -27.64 20.41 -22.48
N TRP A 367 -28.84 20.15 -23.01
CA TRP A 367 -29.25 20.60 -24.34
C TRP A 367 -29.32 22.14 -24.42
N PRO A 368 -28.84 22.76 -25.52
CA PRO A 368 -28.95 24.22 -25.71
C PRO A 368 -30.39 24.61 -26.07
N ALA A 369 -31.18 25.09 -25.11
CA ALA A 369 -32.59 25.44 -25.32
C ALA A 369 -32.80 26.58 -26.34
N ALA A 370 -31.97 27.62 -26.32
CA ALA A 370 -32.11 28.81 -27.16
C ALA A 370 -31.38 28.74 -28.52
N TRP A 371 -31.07 27.52 -29.00
CA TRP A 371 -30.28 27.31 -30.23
C TRP A 371 -30.89 27.87 -31.52
N THR A 372 -32.20 28.14 -31.55
CA THR A 372 -32.94 28.70 -32.70
C THR A 372 -32.91 30.23 -32.75
N GLN A 373 -32.55 30.91 -31.67
CA GLN A 373 -32.52 32.37 -31.62
C GLN A 373 -31.26 32.89 -32.34
N HIS A 374 -31.43 33.79 -33.32
CA HIS A 374 -30.34 34.30 -34.17
C HIS A 374 -29.16 34.94 -33.38
N ARG A 375 -29.40 35.43 -32.16
CA ARG A 375 -28.36 36.00 -31.29
C ARG A 375 -27.38 34.97 -30.71
N GLU A 376 -27.73 33.68 -30.66
CA GLU A 376 -26.94 32.62 -30.00
C GLU A 376 -26.31 31.60 -30.99
N SER A 377 -25.87 32.06 -32.16
CA SER A 377 -25.17 31.20 -33.15
C SER A 377 -23.94 30.47 -32.55
N SER A 378 -23.26 31.12 -31.59
CA SER A 378 -22.12 30.54 -30.87
C SER A 378 -22.49 29.35 -29.99
N ALA A 379 -23.66 29.35 -29.34
CA ALA A 379 -24.09 28.25 -28.46
C ALA A 379 -24.34 26.95 -29.25
N ARG A 380 -24.93 27.07 -30.44
CA ARG A 380 -25.12 25.95 -31.38
C ARG A 380 -23.78 25.39 -31.85
N ARG A 381 -22.87 26.27 -32.26
CA ARG A 381 -21.53 25.87 -32.74
C ARG A 381 -20.74 25.17 -31.64
N ASN A 382 -20.75 25.72 -30.42
CA ASN A 382 -20.07 25.13 -29.27
C ASN A 382 -20.61 23.73 -28.96
N PHE A 383 -21.93 23.53 -28.99
CA PHE A 383 -22.54 22.20 -28.78
C PHE A 383 -22.06 21.18 -29.82
N ILE A 384 -22.10 21.52 -31.12
CA ILE A 384 -21.67 20.61 -32.21
C ILE A 384 -20.19 20.27 -32.08
N GLU A 385 -19.34 21.25 -31.75
CA GLU A 385 -17.92 21.02 -31.55
C GLU A 385 -17.65 20.14 -30.34
N THR A 386 -18.34 20.34 -29.21
CA THR A 386 -18.25 19.46 -28.04
C THR A 386 -18.65 18.01 -28.39
N VAL A 387 -19.68 17.82 -29.22
CA VAL A 387 -20.08 16.48 -29.71
C VAL A 387 -18.94 15.86 -30.53
N ARG A 388 -18.38 16.61 -31.48
CA ARG A 388 -17.27 16.15 -32.34
C ARG A 388 -16.03 15.77 -31.52
N GLU A 389 -15.64 16.62 -30.58
CA GLU A 389 -14.47 16.40 -29.72
C GLU A 389 -14.66 15.19 -28.80
N THR A 390 -15.86 15.01 -28.22
CA THR A 390 -16.18 13.85 -27.38
C THR A 390 -16.09 12.56 -28.19
N THR A 391 -16.62 12.55 -29.43
CA THR A 391 -16.53 11.39 -30.31
C THR A 391 -15.10 11.10 -30.77
N ALA A 392 -14.31 12.14 -31.07
CA ALA A 392 -12.90 12.00 -31.44
C ALA A 392 -12.06 11.45 -30.27
N ALA A 393 -12.40 11.83 -29.03
CA ALA A 393 -11.78 11.31 -27.82
C ALA A 393 -12.24 9.89 -27.45
N GLN A 394 -13.11 9.26 -28.25
CA GLN A 394 -13.69 7.93 -28.00
C GLN A 394 -14.41 7.82 -26.64
N GLN A 395 -15.10 8.89 -26.24
CA GLN A 395 -15.86 8.95 -24.99
C GLN A 395 -17.37 8.85 -25.28
N ALA A 396 -18.12 8.35 -24.31
CA ALA A 396 -19.58 8.37 -24.38
C ALA A 396 -20.09 9.79 -24.18
N LEU A 397 -21.17 10.16 -24.87
CA LEU A 397 -21.83 11.45 -24.70
C LEU A 397 -23.26 11.24 -24.20
N LEU A 398 -23.61 11.91 -23.10
CA LEU A 398 -24.96 11.99 -22.57
C LEU A 398 -25.44 13.43 -22.68
N VAL A 399 -26.55 13.63 -23.38
CA VAL A 399 -27.17 14.95 -23.53
C VAL A 399 -28.55 14.92 -22.87
N ALA A 400 -28.70 15.70 -21.80
CA ALA A 400 -29.99 15.83 -21.12
C ALA A 400 -30.79 16.98 -21.73
N LYS A 401 -31.90 16.65 -22.38
CA LYS A 401 -32.85 17.63 -22.93
C LYS A 401 -33.93 17.93 -21.89
N ASN A 402 -34.32 19.21 -21.78
CA ASN A 402 -35.28 19.69 -20.78
C ASN A 402 -34.87 19.34 -19.34
N ILE A 403 -33.59 19.53 -19.00
CA ILE A 403 -33.04 19.10 -17.71
C ILE A 403 -33.75 19.75 -16.51
N ASP A 404 -34.29 20.95 -16.67
CA ASP A 404 -34.97 21.66 -15.59
C ASP A 404 -36.29 20.99 -15.16
N SER A 405 -36.88 20.14 -16.01
CA SER A 405 -38.06 19.33 -15.67
C SER A 405 -37.72 17.96 -15.09
N PHE A 406 -36.45 17.63 -14.87
CA PHE A 406 -36.07 16.36 -14.24
C PHE A 406 -36.41 16.36 -12.76
N PRO A 407 -36.79 15.19 -12.19
CA PRO A 407 -37.14 15.08 -10.79
C PRO A 407 -35.93 15.37 -9.91
N ASP A 408 -36.21 16.01 -8.78
CA ASP A 408 -35.19 16.25 -7.78
C ASP A 408 -34.88 15.00 -6.96
N ASN A 409 -33.95 15.13 -6.00
CA ASN A 409 -33.57 14.01 -5.16
C ASN A 409 -34.61 13.65 -4.08
N HIS A 410 -35.67 14.43 -3.91
CA HIS A 410 -36.73 14.23 -2.91
C HIS A 410 -38.02 13.67 -3.54
N GLU A 411 -38.26 13.98 -4.80
CA GLU A 411 -39.40 13.58 -5.61
C GLU A 411 -39.25 12.13 -6.06
N ARG A 412 -40.01 11.23 -5.44
CA ARG A 412 -40.04 9.82 -5.82
C ARG A 412 -41.18 9.57 -6.79
N LEU A 413 -40.85 9.08 -7.98
CA LEU A 413 -41.86 8.67 -8.95
C LEU A 413 -42.62 7.47 -8.38
N LYS A 414 -43.96 7.56 -8.37
CA LYS A 414 -44.82 6.53 -7.78
C LYS A 414 -45.07 5.38 -8.75
N GLU A 415 -45.20 5.71 -10.02
CA GLU A 415 -45.43 4.83 -11.17
C GLU A 415 -44.92 5.55 -12.43
N GLY A 416 -44.53 4.80 -13.46
CA GLY A 416 -44.02 5.32 -14.72
C GLY A 416 -43.26 4.25 -15.49
N THR A 417 -42.74 4.60 -16.67
CA THR A 417 -41.88 3.73 -17.47
C THR A 417 -40.61 4.48 -17.88
N ILE A 418 -39.52 3.75 -18.08
CA ILE A 418 -38.31 4.24 -18.76
C ILE A 418 -38.25 3.60 -20.15
N ASP A 419 -38.64 4.36 -21.17
CA ASP A 419 -38.69 3.85 -22.53
C ASP A 419 -37.30 3.99 -23.20
N VAL A 420 -36.75 2.86 -23.63
CA VAL A 420 -35.44 2.78 -24.29
C VAL A 420 -35.61 2.54 -25.78
N TRP A 421 -35.25 3.54 -26.58
CA TRP A 421 -35.29 3.46 -28.03
C TRP A 421 -33.94 3.02 -28.58
N TRP A 422 -33.73 1.71 -28.71
CA TRP A 422 -32.50 1.17 -29.28
C TRP A 422 -32.60 1.07 -30.81
N ILE A 423 -31.79 1.87 -31.51
CA ILE A 423 -31.72 1.92 -32.97
C ILE A 423 -30.33 1.47 -33.42
N VAL A 424 -30.20 0.20 -33.82
CA VAL A 424 -29.03 -0.44 -34.47
C VAL A 424 -27.75 -0.52 -33.63
N HIS A 425 -27.28 0.58 -33.03
CA HIS A 425 -25.99 0.68 -32.33
C HIS A 425 -26.14 0.93 -30.81
N ASP A 426 -25.05 0.78 -30.04
CA ASP A 426 -24.94 1.14 -28.62
C ASP A 426 -25.89 0.48 -27.62
N GLY A 427 -26.45 -0.69 -27.96
CA GLY A 427 -27.41 -1.41 -27.11
C GLY A 427 -26.90 -1.68 -25.68
N GLY A 428 -25.60 -1.93 -25.50
CA GLY A 428 -25.01 -2.16 -24.18
C GLY A 428 -25.13 -0.95 -23.24
N LEU A 429 -24.82 0.26 -23.73
CA LEU A 429 -24.91 1.49 -22.94
C LEU A 429 -26.38 1.86 -22.67
N LEU A 430 -27.23 1.73 -23.70
CA LEU A 430 -28.66 2.03 -23.63
C LEU A 430 -29.40 1.14 -22.62
N MET A 431 -28.97 -0.12 -22.43
CA MET A 431 -29.53 -1.00 -21.41
C MET A 431 -28.93 -0.76 -20.02
N LEU A 432 -27.65 -0.37 -19.94
CA LEU A 432 -26.97 -0.13 -18.68
C LEU A 432 -27.48 1.11 -17.95
N LEU A 433 -27.77 2.21 -18.66
CA LEU A 433 -28.19 3.47 -18.04
C LEU A 433 -29.51 3.35 -17.25
N PRO A 434 -30.61 2.81 -17.81
CA PRO A 434 -31.84 2.58 -17.06
C PRO A 434 -31.63 1.64 -15.87
N PHE A 435 -30.85 0.57 -16.07
CA PHE A 435 -30.53 -0.38 -15.00
C PHE A 435 -29.85 0.30 -13.81
N LEU A 436 -28.90 1.22 -14.07
CA LEU A 436 -28.26 2.01 -13.01
C LEU A 436 -29.24 3.01 -12.39
N LEU A 437 -30.10 3.64 -13.20
CA LEU A 437 -31.04 4.66 -12.75
C LEU A 437 -32.10 4.08 -11.80
N ILE A 438 -32.66 2.90 -12.11
CA ILE A 438 -33.69 2.20 -11.32
C ILE A 438 -33.17 1.80 -9.92
N GLN A 439 -31.86 1.67 -9.73
CA GLN A 439 -31.28 1.41 -8.41
C GLN A 439 -31.42 2.62 -7.47
N HIS A 440 -31.68 3.82 -8.01
CA HIS A 440 -31.90 5.01 -7.22
C HIS A 440 -33.35 5.12 -6.74
N LYS A 441 -33.55 5.67 -5.53
CA LYS A 441 -34.86 5.81 -4.87
C LYS A 441 -35.93 6.58 -5.67
N VAL A 442 -35.50 7.43 -6.60
CA VAL A 442 -36.38 8.27 -7.44
C VAL A 442 -37.04 7.42 -8.53
N TRP A 443 -36.28 6.51 -9.15
CA TRP A 443 -36.67 5.75 -10.34
C TRP A 443 -36.99 4.28 -10.05
N ARG A 444 -36.95 3.86 -8.77
CA ARG A 444 -37.10 2.46 -8.34
C ARG A 444 -38.45 1.82 -8.71
N LYS A 445 -39.48 2.63 -8.93
CA LYS A 445 -40.84 2.17 -9.27
C LYS A 445 -41.21 2.38 -10.75
N CYS A 446 -40.21 2.73 -11.58
CA CYS A 446 -40.36 2.90 -13.01
C CYS A 446 -40.06 1.61 -13.78
#